data_AF-A0A2E8JUK3-F1
#
_entry.id   AF-A0A2E8JUK3-F1
#
_cell.length_a   1.000
_cell.length_b   1.000
_cell.length_c   1.000
_cell.angle_alpha   90.00
_cell.angle_beta   90.00
_cell.angle_gamma   90.00
#
_symmetry.space_group_name_H-M   'P 1'
#
loop_
_entity.id
_entity.type
_entity.pdbx_description
1 polymer ?
#
loop_
_entity_poly.entity_id
_entity_poly.type
_entity_poly.pdbx_seq_one_letter_code
_entity_poly.pdbx_strand_id
1 'polypeptide(L)'
;MDGLSPRIVPLRWVPEQEIHLYALHKDLPIHHEECPNAKGALRWRHREMVATMEADVPGTRHGLVRMADQVKALRDQVVDLGGGDTRPAPPKPCERCGSMTSGQQCKACDMRDLLSLDE
;
A
#
# COMPACT_ATOMS: atom_id res chain seq x y z
N MET A 1 -8.83 13.94 -11.12
CA MET A 1 -7.47 13.58 -10.65
C MET A 1 -6.64 13.46 -11.90
N ASP A 2 -6.24 14.58 -12.45
CA ASP A 2 -5.55 14.58 -13.74
C ASP A 2 -4.05 14.44 -13.42
N GLY A 3 -3.41 13.39 -13.96
CA GLY A 3 -1.96 13.17 -13.81
C GLY A 3 -1.50 12.02 -12.92
N LEU A 4 -2.38 11.29 -12.23
CA LEU A 4 -2.02 10.05 -11.52
C LEU A 4 -2.71 8.84 -12.14
N SER A 5 -1.93 7.89 -12.66
CA SER A 5 -2.46 6.62 -13.13
C SER A 5 -3.10 5.84 -11.97
N PRO A 6 -4.30 5.28 -12.14
CA PRO A 6 -4.96 4.51 -11.09
C PRO A 6 -4.13 3.27 -10.74
N ARG A 7 -3.98 3.01 -9.44
CA ARG A 7 -3.30 1.81 -8.93
C ARG A 7 -4.33 0.74 -8.66
N ILE A 8 -4.26 -0.36 -9.40
CA ILE A 8 -5.07 -1.55 -9.18
C ILE A 8 -4.25 -2.64 -8.47
N VAL A 9 -4.92 -3.47 -7.69
CA VAL A 9 -4.31 -4.62 -6.99
C VAL A 9 -5.09 -5.89 -7.35
N PRO A 10 -4.81 -6.52 -8.50
CA PRO A 10 -5.62 -7.63 -9.02
C PRO A 10 -5.65 -8.84 -8.08
N LEU A 11 -4.53 -9.10 -7.40
CA LEU A 11 -4.37 -10.24 -6.49
C LEU A 11 -4.79 -9.93 -5.04
N ARG A 12 -5.51 -8.83 -4.80
CA ARG A 12 -5.85 -8.36 -3.44
C ARG A 12 -6.56 -9.41 -2.58
N TRP A 13 -7.35 -10.28 -3.21
CA TRP A 13 -8.18 -11.28 -2.52
C TRP A 13 -7.58 -12.69 -2.54
N VAL A 14 -6.40 -12.86 -3.14
CA VAL A 14 -5.73 -14.16 -3.28
C VAL A 14 -4.63 -14.26 -2.22
N PRO A 15 -4.67 -15.24 -1.31
CA PRO A 15 -3.61 -15.49 -0.34
C PRO A 15 -2.25 -15.75 -0.99
N GLU A 16 -1.19 -15.37 -0.28
CA GLU A 16 0.21 -15.56 -0.74
C GLU A 16 0.52 -17.02 -1.07
N GLN A 17 -0.02 -17.97 -0.29
CA GLN A 17 0.16 -19.41 -0.52
C GLN A 17 -0.45 -19.88 -1.84
N GLU A 18 -1.61 -19.35 -2.22
CA GLU A 18 -2.27 -19.68 -3.49
C GLU A 18 -1.54 -19.05 -4.69
N ILE A 19 -1.08 -17.80 -4.55
CA ILE A 19 -0.25 -17.13 -5.57
C ILE A 19 1.04 -17.93 -5.79
N HIS A 20 1.69 -18.35 -4.70
CA HIS A 20 2.92 -19.12 -4.76
C HIS A 20 2.71 -20.49 -5.41
N LEU A 21 1.67 -21.22 -4.99
CA LEU A 21 1.30 -22.51 -5.59
C LEU A 21 1.01 -22.38 -7.09
N TYR A 22 0.28 -21.34 -7.50
CA TYR A 22 0.00 -21.10 -8.92
C TYR A 22 1.28 -20.82 -9.71
N ALA A 23 2.19 -20.02 -9.17
CA ALA A 23 3.45 -19.72 -9.81
C ALA A 23 4.32 -20.97 -10.00
N LEU A 24 4.38 -21.85 -8.99
CA LEU A 24 5.04 -23.16 -9.10
C LEU A 24 4.36 -24.05 -10.14
N HIS A 25 3.04 -24.14 -10.14
CA HIS A 25 2.28 -24.96 -11.09
C HIS A 25 2.49 -24.50 -12.55
N LYS A 26 2.70 -23.20 -12.77
CA LYS A 26 2.96 -22.60 -14.08
C LYS A 26 4.45 -22.50 -14.43
N ASP A 27 5.34 -23.03 -13.59
CA ASP A 27 6.79 -22.95 -13.77
C ASP A 27 7.28 -21.53 -14.06
N LEU A 28 6.73 -20.55 -13.33
CA LEU A 28 7.12 -19.15 -13.48
C LEU A 28 8.50 -18.92 -12.85
N PRO A 29 9.36 -18.08 -13.45
CA PRO A 29 10.63 -17.71 -12.83
C PRO A 29 10.37 -16.86 -11.57
N ILE A 30 10.71 -17.41 -10.39
CA ILE A 30 10.57 -16.73 -9.09
C ILE A 30 11.96 -16.49 -8.50
N HIS A 31 12.21 -15.28 -8.04
CA HIS A 31 13.38 -14.96 -7.22
C HIS A 31 13.02 -15.13 -5.74
N HIS A 32 13.67 -16.08 -5.06
CA HIS A 32 13.35 -16.45 -3.68
C HIS A 32 14.17 -15.69 -2.63
N GLU A 33 15.17 -14.89 -3.02
CA GLU A 33 16.01 -14.21 -2.06
C GLU A 33 15.29 -13.01 -1.45
N GLU A 34 15.63 -12.74 -0.20
CA GLU A 34 15.12 -11.60 0.54
C GLU A 34 16.14 -10.48 0.57
N CYS A 35 15.66 -9.23 0.55
CA CYS A 35 16.53 -8.07 0.70
C CYS A 35 17.30 -8.14 2.05
N PRO A 36 18.63 -7.93 2.07
CA PRO A 36 19.41 -7.94 3.31
C PRO A 36 18.88 -6.99 4.39
N ASN A 37 18.29 -5.87 3.98
CA ASN A 37 17.70 -4.87 4.87
C ASN A 37 16.29 -5.20 5.36
N ALA A 38 15.70 -6.32 4.92
CA ALA A 38 14.34 -6.70 5.30
C ALA A 38 14.28 -7.37 6.68
N LYS A 39 15.38 -7.96 7.15
CA LYS A 39 15.43 -8.65 8.45
C LYS A 39 15.19 -7.67 9.59
N GLY A 40 14.32 -8.03 10.52
CA GLY A 40 13.93 -7.18 11.64
C GLY A 40 12.89 -6.10 11.31
N ALA A 41 12.43 -5.99 10.06
CA ALA A 41 11.37 -5.04 9.71
C ALA A 41 10.06 -5.40 10.43
N LEU A 42 9.40 -4.40 11.02
CA LEU A 42 8.14 -4.57 11.76
C LEU A 42 7.05 -5.32 10.96
N ARG A 43 7.07 -5.18 9.64
CA ARG A 43 6.16 -5.89 8.73
C ARG A 43 6.24 -7.40 8.86
N TRP A 44 7.40 -7.97 9.20
CA TRP A 44 7.54 -9.40 9.43
C TRP A 44 6.70 -9.87 10.62
N ARG A 45 6.80 -9.17 11.75
CA ARG A 45 5.98 -9.44 12.94
C ARG A 45 4.49 -9.34 12.64
N HIS A 46 4.08 -8.33 11.87
CA HIS A 46 2.67 -8.20 11.47
C HIS A 46 2.20 -9.36 10.58
N ARG A 47 3.02 -9.81 9.62
CA ARG A 47 2.68 -10.97 8.78
C ARG A 47 2.51 -12.23 9.61
N GLU A 48 3.41 -12.47 10.56
CA GLU A 48 3.33 -13.61 11.46
C GLU A 48 2.05 -13.58 12.30
N MET A 49 1.73 -12.45 12.93
CA MET A 49 0.49 -12.31 13.70
C MET A 49 -0.76 -12.59 12.84
N VAL A 50 -0.83 -12.03 11.63
CA VAL A 50 -1.97 -12.29 10.72
C VAL A 50 -2.00 -13.75 10.27
N ALA A 51 -0.84 -14.39 10.07
CA ALA A 51 -0.76 -15.80 9.72
C ALA A 51 -1.23 -16.70 10.87
N THR A 52 -0.87 -16.40 12.12
CA THR A 52 -1.38 -17.11 13.31
C THR A 52 -2.90 -16.99 13.39
N MET A 53 -3.45 -15.78 13.26
CA MET A 53 -4.90 -15.60 13.32
C MET A 53 -5.65 -16.35 12.20
N GLU A 54 -5.07 -16.41 10.99
CA GLU A 54 -5.65 -17.19 9.88
C GLU A 54 -5.60 -18.71 10.14
N ALA A 55 -4.52 -19.20 10.75
CA ALA A 55 -4.39 -20.61 11.11
C ALA A 55 -5.40 -21.00 12.21
N ASP A 56 -5.65 -20.11 13.16
CA ASP A 56 -6.63 -20.31 14.24
C ASP A 56 -8.08 -20.21 13.72
N VAL A 57 -8.36 -19.23 12.87
CA VAL A 57 -9.69 -18.98 12.30
C VAL A 57 -9.58 -18.74 10.78
N PRO A 58 -9.90 -19.75 9.95
CA PRO A 58 -9.86 -19.62 8.49
C PRO A 58 -10.75 -18.48 7.98
N GLY A 59 -10.23 -17.67 7.06
CA GLY A 59 -10.93 -16.51 6.49
C GLY A 59 -10.68 -15.19 7.23
N THR A 60 -9.85 -15.18 8.28
CA THR A 60 -9.45 -13.95 8.99
C THR A 60 -8.83 -12.92 8.04
N ARG A 61 -7.96 -13.33 7.12
CA ARG A 61 -7.35 -12.46 6.10
C ARG A 61 -8.42 -11.74 5.29
N HIS A 62 -9.41 -12.46 4.76
CA HIS A 62 -10.52 -11.86 4.00
C HIS A 62 -11.40 -10.96 4.88
N GLY A 63 -11.60 -11.33 6.14
CA GLY A 63 -12.30 -10.51 7.13
C GLY A 63 -11.62 -9.16 7.37
N LEU A 64 -10.31 -9.15 7.60
CA LEU A 64 -9.50 -7.94 7.78
C LEU A 64 -9.54 -7.03 6.55
N VAL A 65 -9.42 -7.63 5.36
CA VAL A 65 -9.48 -6.92 4.08
C VAL A 65 -10.85 -6.27 3.87
N ARG A 66 -11.94 -6.99 4.20
CA ARG A 66 -13.32 -6.48 4.15
C ARG A 66 -13.55 -5.35 5.14
N MET A 67 -13.07 -5.51 6.38
CA MET A 67 -13.14 -4.46 7.41
C MET A 67 -12.44 -3.19 6.95
N ALA A 68 -11.24 -3.31 6.37
CA ALA A 68 -10.51 -2.16 5.82
C ALA A 68 -11.28 -1.46 4.69
N ASP A 69 -12.02 -2.19 3.86
CA ASP A 69 -12.88 -1.60 2.83
C ASP A 69 -14.10 -0.90 3.43
N GLN A 70 -14.72 -1.49 4.45
CA GLN A 70 -15.83 -0.85 5.18
C GLN A 70 -15.39 0.45 5.85
N VAL A 71 -14.21 0.49 6.48
CA VAL A 71 -13.66 1.71 7.07
C VAL A 71 -13.45 2.79 6.01
N LYS A 72 -12.96 2.43 4.81
CA LYS A 72 -12.83 3.38 3.70
C LYS A 72 -14.18 3.90 3.21
N ALA A 73 -15.17 3.03 3.09
CA ALA A 73 -16.52 3.42 2.70
C ALA A 73 -17.15 4.39 3.72
N LEU A 74 -16.96 4.13 5.02
CA LEU A 74 -17.40 5.03 6.08
C LEU A 74 -16.72 6.40 5.98
N ARG A 75 -15.40 6.44 5.73
CA ARG A 75 -14.68 7.70 5.50
C ARG A 75 -15.28 8.50 4.34
N ASP A 76 -15.66 7.83 3.26
CA ASP A 76 -16.21 8.52 2.09
C ASP A 76 -17.60 9.12 2.38
N GLN A 77 -18.38 8.49 3.26
CA GLN A 77 -19.67 9.00 3.76
C GLN A 77 -19.54 10.22 4.69
N VAL A 78 -18.37 10.45 5.30
CA VAL A 78 -18.16 11.62 6.20
C VAL A 78 -18.42 12.94 5.50
N VAL A 79 -18.19 13.01 4.18
CA VAL A 79 -18.48 14.21 3.37
C VAL A 79 -19.98 14.51 3.35
N ASP A 80 -20.80 13.48 3.14
CA ASP A 80 -22.27 13.59 3.10
C ASP A 80 -22.86 13.96 4.47
N LEU A 81 -22.14 13.61 5.55
CA LEU A 81 -22.51 13.91 6.94
C LEU A 81 -21.99 15.27 7.44
N GLY A 82 -21.48 16.13 6.54
CA GLY A 82 -21.03 17.49 6.87
C GLY A 82 -19.60 17.59 7.41
N GLY A 83 -18.80 16.52 7.35
CA GLY A 83 -17.40 16.50 7.76
C GLY A 83 -16.40 16.89 6.67
N GLY A 84 -16.86 17.54 5.60
CA GLY A 84 -16.05 17.87 4.41
C GLY A 84 -14.77 18.66 4.72
N ASP A 85 -14.82 19.57 5.70
CA ASP A 85 -13.68 20.41 6.11
C ASP A 85 -12.54 19.63 6.77
N THR A 86 -12.79 18.40 7.21
CA THR A 86 -11.75 17.52 7.78
C THR A 86 -10.89 16.85 6.70
N ARG A 87 -11.29 16.95 5.43
CA ARG A 87 -10.57 16.32 4.32
C ARG A 87 -9.31 17.13 4.00
N PRO A 88 -8.14 16.48 3.87
CA PRO A 88 -6.94 17.15 3.39
C PRO A 88 -7.18 17.79 2.03
N ALA A 89 -6.54 18.94 1.80
CA ALA A 89 -6.55 19.59 0.50
C ALA A 89 -6.09 18.62 -0.61
N PRO A 90 -6.64 18.75 -1.83
CA PRO A 90 -6.18 17.96 -2.97
C PRO A 90 -4.66 18.12 -3.19
N PRO A 91 -3.97 17.06 -3.66
CA PRO A 91 -2.56 17.16 -3.99
C PRO A 91 -2.34 18.14 -5.14
N LYS A 92 -1.21 18.84 -5.10
CA LYS A 92 -0.76 19.82 -6.10
C LYS A 92 0.56 19.36 -6.75
N PRO A 93 0.91 19.85 -7.95
CA PRO A 93 2.18 19.50 -8.57
C PRO A 93 3.36 20.08 -7.78
N CYS A 94 4.43 19.31 -7.68
CA CYS A 94 5.70 19.73 -7.09
C CYS A 94 6.39 20.76 -7.98
N GLU A 95 6.89 21.85 -7.38
CA GLU A 95 7.56 22.94 -8.10
C GLU A 95 8.84 22.51 -8.85
N ARG A 96 9.54 21.47 -8.36
CA ARG A 96 10.78 20.97 -8.96
C ARG A 96 10.56 19.94 -10.06
N CYS A 97 9.72 18.91 -9.84
CA CYS A 97 9.60 17.76 -10.74
C CYS A 97 8.19 17.53 -11.30
N GLY A 98 7.22 18.38 -10.96
CA GLY A 98 5.83 18.26 -11.42
C GLY A 98 5.03 17.10 -10.81
N SER A 99 5.66 16.20 -10.05
CA SER A 99 4.96 15.08 -9.39
C SER A 99 3.98 15.55 -8.32
N MET A 100 2.88 14.81 -8.13
CA MET A 100 1.88 15.15 -7.12
C MET A 100 2.42 15.10 -5.69
N THR A 101 2.15 16.14 -4.91
CA THR A 101 2.57 16.29 -3.51
C THR A 101 1.50 17.02 -2.68
N SER A 102 1.51 16.84 -1.36
CA SER A 102 0.73 17.66 -0.43
C SER A 102 1.50 18.92 0.04
N GLY A 103 2.81 18.97 -0.18
CA GLY A 103 3.69 20.09 0.18
C GLY A 103 4.03 21.00 -1.02
N GLN A 104 5.01 21.88 -0.86
CA GLN A 104 5.61 22.64 -2.00
C GLN A 104 6.52 21.73 -2.83
N GLN A 105 7.30 20.88 -2.14
CA GLN A 105 8.19 19.89 -2.72
C GLN A 105 7.69 18.46 -2.44
N CYS A 106 7.98 17.50 -3.32
CA CYS A 106 7.64 16.09 -3.12
C CYS A 106 8.72 15.38 -2.27
N LYS A 107 8.33 14.33 -1.55
CA LYS A 107 9.27 13.58 -0.69
C LYS A 107 10.41 12.89 -1.44
N ALA A 108 10.25 12.62 -2.74
CA ALA A 108 11.34 12.12 -3.56
C ALA A 108 12.42 13.19 -3.79
N CYS A 109 12.03 14.44 -4.08
CA CYS A 109 12.97 15.56 -4.20
C CYS A 109 13.64 15.88 -2.85
N ASP A 110 12.88 15.88 -1.74
CA ASP A 110 13.46 16.08 -0.40
C ASP A 110 14.59 15.08 -0.12
N MET A 111 14.38 13.81 -0.49
CA MET A 111 15.40 12.76 -0.32
C MET A 111 16.62 12.98 -1.22
N ARG A 112 16.43 13.46 -2.45
CA ARG A 112 17.53 13.77 -3.37
C ARG A 112 18.39 14.92 -2.86
N ASP A 113 17.76 15.97 -2.33
CA ASP A 113 18.47 17.10 -1.72
C ASP A 113 19.27 16.66 -0.50
N LEU A 114 18.68 15.80 0.34
CA LEU A 114 19.38 15.21 1.49
C LEU A 114 20.62 14.42 1.09
N LEU A 115 20.59 13.74 -0.07
CA LEU A 115 21.70 12.95 -0.61
C LEU A 115 22.66 13.78 -1.47
N SER A 116 22.42 15.08 -1.64
CA SER A 116 23.19 15.95 -2.56
C SER A 116 23.26 15.38 -3.99
N LEU A 117 22.15 14.79 -4.46
CA LEU A 117 22.00 14.30 -5.82
C LEU A 117 21.38 15.40 -6.69
N ASP A 118 22.17 15.93 -7.63
CA ASP A 118 21.70 16.83 -8.67
C ASP A 118 21.16 16.02 -9.86
N GLU A 119 19.86 16.24 -10.12
CA GLU A 119 18.96 15.64 -11.13
C GLU A 119 18.56 14.15 -10.98
#